data_AF-A0A512UAB7-F1
#
_entry.id   AF-A0A512UAB7-F1
#
_cell.length_a   1.000
_cell.length_b   1.000
_cell.length_c   1.000
_cell.angle_alpha   90.00
_cell.angle_beta   90.00
_cell.angle_gamma   90.00
#
_symmetry.space_group_name_H-M   'P 1'
#
loop_
_entity.id
_entity.type
_entity.pdbx_description
1 polymer ?
#
loop_
_entity_poly.entity_id
_entity_poly.type
_entity_poly.pdbx_seq_one_letter_code
_entity_poly.pdbx_strand_id
1 'polypeptide(L)'
;MLERLDWNAVLKVAADLGNNSLPPVKPENLDPIMEDDQAVLRDLHSLLVETQIVEGKMTCRNCGHIYFIKNSIPNFLLPPHLC
;
A
#
# COMPACT_ATOMS: atom_id res chain seq x y z
N MET A 1 -7.47 -5.18 -11.05
CA MET A 1 -6.46 -4.64 -10.11
C MET A 1 -6.42 -5.45 -8.83
N LEU A 2 -7.57 -5.66 -8.18
CA LEU A 2 -7.66 -6.38 -6.91
C LEU A 2 -7.04 -7.79 -6.95
N GLU A 3 -7.21 -8.58 -8.01
CA GLU A 3 -6.61 -9.92 -8.12
C GLU A 3 -5.08 -9.95 -7.93
N ARG A 4 -4.38 -8.91 -8.40
CA ARG A 4 -2.91 -8.81 -8.33
C ARG A 4 -2.40 -8.27 -7.00
N LEU A 5 -3.30 -7.85 -6.11
CA LEU A 5 -2.96 -7.23 -4.84
C LEU A 5 -2.58 -8.30 -3.81
N ASP A 6 -1.36 -8.20 -3.27
CA ASP A 6 -0.93 -8.98 -2.10
C ASP A 6 -1.53 -8.33 -0.84
N TRP A 7 -2.53 -9.00 -0.26
CA TRP A 7 -3.26 -8.48 0.89
C TRP A 7 -2.41 -8.43 2.16
N ASN A 8 -1.47 -9.36 2.33
CA ASN A 8 -0.59 -9.37 3.50
C ASN A 8 0.35 -8.17 3.47
N ALA A 9 0.83 -7.78 2.28
CA ALA A 9 1.62 -6.57 2.11
C ALA A 9 0.81 -5.30 2.43
N VAL A 10 -0.46 -5.23 2.00
CA VAL A 10 -1.36 -4.11 2.30
C VAL A 10 -1.58 -3.96 3.79
N LEU A 11 -1.96 -5.04 4.48
CA LEU A 11 -2.19 -5.01 5.94
C LEU A 11 -0.95 -4.53 6.69
N LYS A 12 0.23 -5.01 6.29
CA LYS A 12 1.47 -4.65 6.94
C LYS A 12 1.83 -3.17 6.74
N VAL A 13 1.73 -2.67 5.52
CA VAL A 13 2.03 -1.27 5.22
C VAL A 13 0.99 -0.33 5.84
N ALA A 14 -0.28 -0.71 5.83
CA ALA A 14 -1.32 0.04 6.51
C ALA A 14 -1.04 0.16 8.01
N ALA A 15 -0.67 -0.94 8.68
CA ALA A 15 -0.28 -0.94 10.08
C ALA A 15 0.98 -0.10 10.35
N ASP A 16 2.01 -0.20 9.49
CA ASP A 16 3.23 0.61 9.55
C ASP A 16 2.91 2.13 9.44
N LEU A 17 1.82 2.48 8.74
CA LEU A 17 1.31 3.85 8.58
C LEU A 17 0.23 4.25 9.63
N GLY A 18 -0.07 3.37 10.59
CA GLY A 18 -1.01 3.63 11.69
C GLY A 18 -2.46 3.22 11.45
N ASN A 19 -2.78 2.59 10.31
CA ASN A 19 -4.12 2.08 10.02
C ASN A 19 -4.20 0.57 10.32
N ASN A 20 -4.93 0.22 11.39
CA ASN A 20 -5.19 -1.16 11.80
C ASN A 20 -6.66 -1.57 11.61
N SER A 21 -7.45 -0.77 10.89
CA SER A 21 -8.89 -0.98 10.73
C SER A 21 -9.26 -1.90 9.56
N LEU A 22 -8.27 -2.42 8.85
CA LEU A 22 -8.48 -3.23 7.65
C LEU A 22 -8.87 -4.68 7.99
N PRO A 23 -9.74 -5.31 7.19
CA PRO A 23 -10.14 -6.69 7.42
C PRO A 23 -8.95 -7.65 7.21
N PRO A 24 -8.81 -8.69 8.04
CA PRO A 24 -7.66 -9.60 7.97
C PRO A 24 -7.67 -10.46 6.70
N VAL A 25 -8.83 -10.66 6.08
CA VAL A 25 -9.00 -11.41 4.84
C VAL A 25 -9.33 -10.44 3.71
N LYS A 26 -8.75 -10.70 2.54
CA LYS A 26 -8.99 -9.93 1.33
C LYS A 26 -10.47 -10.02 0.95
N PRO A 27 -11.15 -8.89 0.69
CA PRO A 27 -12.48 -8.91 0.10
C PRO A 27 -12.42 -9.53 -1.31
N GLU A 28 -13.22 -10.57 -1.54
CA GLU A 28 -13.32 -11.29 -2.83
C GLU A 28 -14.77 -11.25 -3.34
N ASN A 29 -14.94 -11.40 -4.66
CA ASN A 29 -16.25 -11.46 -5.33
C ASN A 29 -17.18 -10.26 -5.09
N LEU A 30 -16.59 -9.06 -4.95
CA LEU A 30 -17.36 -7.81 -4.78
C LEU A 30 -18.17 -7.49 -6.04
N ASP A 31 -19.49 -7.40 -5.89
CA ASP A 31 -20.40 -6.97 -6.94
C ASP A 31 -20.64 -5.45 -6.84
N PRO A 32 -20.24 -4.66 -7.86
CA PRO A 32 -20.40 -3.20 -7.83
C PRO A 32 -21.87 -2.73 -7.77
N ILE A 33 -22.84 -3.62 -8.01
CA ILE A 33 -24.27 -3.32 -7.94
C ILE A 33 -24.80 -3.42 -6.49
N MET A 34 -24.16 -4.23 -5.64
CA MET A 34 -24.54 -4.36 -4.24
C MET A 34 -24.03 -3.17 -3.42
N GLU A 35 -24.90 -2.55 -2.62
CA GLU A 35 -24.58 -1.33 -1.87
C GLU A 35 -23.44 -1.53 -0.85
N ASP A 36 -23.44 -2.67 -0.16
CA ASP A 36 -22.41 -3.04 0.82
C ASP A 36 -21.04 -3.23 0.15
N ASP A 37 -21.00 -3.95 -0.97
CA ASP A 37 -19.77 -4.17 -1.74
C ASP A 37 -19.25 -2.86 -2.33
N GLN A 38 -20.15 -1.97 -2.74
CA GLN A 38 -19.79 -0.64 -3.22
C GLN A 38 -19.14 0.20 -2.11
N ALA A 39 -19.59 0.07 -0.85
CA ALA A 39 -18.94 0.73 0.29
C ALA A 39 -17.51 0.23 0.47
N VAL A 40 -17.29 -1.09 0.43
CA VAL A 40 -15.94 -1.69 0.51
C VAL A 40 -15.06 -1.22 -0.66
N LEU A 41 -15.60 -1.18 -1.88
CA LEU A 41 -14.85 -0.70 -3.05
C LEU A 41 -14.45 0.78 -2.93
N ARG A 42 -15.30 1.63 -2.35
CA ARG A 42 -14.97 3.03 -2.07
C ARG A 42 -13.85 3.16 -1.05
N ASP A 43 -13.92 2.41 0.04
CA ASP A 43 -12.87 2.42 1.07
C ASP A 43 -11.52 1.94 0.52
N LEU A 44 -11.54 0.88 -0.31
CA LEU A 44 -10.35 0.40 -1.01
C LEU A 44 -9.80 1.44 -1.98
N HIS A 45 -10.66 2.17 -2.69
CA HIS A 45 -10.23 3.25 -3.58
C HIS A 45 -9.54 4.37 -2.81
N SER A 46 -10.14 4.85 -1.72
CA SER A 46 -9.53 5.89 -0.89
C SER A 46 -8.18 5.44 -0.29
N LEU A 47 -8.08 4.20 0.15
CA LEU A 47 -6.84 3.65 0.69
C LEU A 47 -5.74 3.47 -0.38
N LEU A 48 -6.08 2.86 -1.52
CA LEU A 48 -5.07 2.42 -2.49
C LEU A 48 -4.73 3.48 -3.54
N VAL A 49 -5.65 4.40 -3.82
CA VAL A 49 -5.53 5.37 -4.93
C VAL A 49 -5.40 6.80 -4.40
N GLU A 50 -6.22 7.18 -3.43
CA GLU A 50 -6.25 8.58 -2.95
C GLU A 50 -5.21 8.85 -1.86
N THR A 51 -4.82 7.83 -1.09
CA THR A 51 -3.83 7.97 -0.02
C THR A 51 -2.42 7.92 -0.60
N GLN A 52 -1.62 8.94 -0.29
CA GLN A 52 -0.25 9.08 -0.77
C GLN A 52 0.71 9.50 0.34
N ILE A 53 1.96 9.04 0.25
CA ILE A 53 3.04 9.43 1.17
C ILE A 53 3.76 10.64 0.55
N VAL A 54 3.64 11.81 1.19
CA VAL A 54 4.27 13.05 0.71
C VAL A 54 5.76 13.09 1.05
N GLU A 55 6.10 12.78 2.30
CA GLU A 55 7.47 12.74 2.81
C GLU A 55 7.64 11.47 3.66
N GLY A 56 8.77 10.78 3.52
CA GLY A 56 9.00 9.57 4.31
C GLY A 56 10.23 8.77 3.89
N LYS A 57 10.33 7.56 4.42
CA LYS A 57 11.36 6.59 4.05
C LYS A 57 10.82 5.16 4.09
N MET A 58 11.38 4.31 3.24
CA MET A 58 11.14 2.86 3.24
C MET A 58 12.48 2.13 3.38
N THR A 59 12.52 1.07 4.18
CA THR A 59 13.75 0.29 4.42
C THR A 59 13.58 -1.11 3.87
N CYS A 60 14.51 -1.56 3.02
CA CYS A 60 14.50 -2.91 2.49
C CYS A 60 14.74 -3.91 3.63
N ARG A 61 13.83 -4.87 3.80
CA ARG A 61 13.95 -5.90 4.86
C ARG A 61 14.99 -6.97 4.57
N ASN A 62 15.55 -7.02 3.35
CA ASN A 62 16.59 -7.97 2.97
C ASN A 62 18.01 -7.40 3.15
N CYS A 63 18.29 -6.21 2.61
CA CYS A 63 19.63 -5.61 2.63
C CYS A 63 19.77 -4.39 3.56
N GLY A 64 18.68 -3.92 4.18
CA GLY A 64 18.69 -2.76 5.08
C GLY A 64 18.82 -1.40 4.41
N HIS A 65 18.88 -1.33 3.07
CA HIS A 65 18.98 -0.05 2.37
C HIS A 65 17.74 0.83 2.60
N ILE A 66 17.95 2.13 2.79
CA ILE A 66 16.90 3.11 3.06
C ILE A 66 16.66 3.94 1.81
N TYR A 67 15.44 3.88 1.28
CA TYR A 67 14.97 4.74 0.20
C TYR A 67 14.13 5.87 0.78
N PHE A 68 14.34 7.09 0.26
CA PHE A 68 13.63 8.29 0.73
C PHE A 68 12.53 8.67 -0.24
N ILE A 69 11.41 9.18 0.29
CA ILE A 69 10.30 9.77 -0.45
C ILE A 69 10.31 11.26 -0.15
N LYS A 70 10.37 12.10 -1.19
CA LYS A 70 10.26 13.56 -1.08
C LYS A 70 9.30 14.09 -2.13
N ASN A 71 8.41 15.01 -1.75
CA ASN A 71 7.36 15.54 -2.62
C ASN A 71 6.58 14.43 -3.37
N SER A 72 6.26 13.34 -2.66
CA SER A 72 5.61 12.14 -3.20
C SER A 72 6.41 11.34 -4.23
N ILE A 73 7.70 11.65 -4.44
CA ILE A 73 8.56 10.94 -5.40
C ILE A 73 9.57 10.06 -4.63
N PRO A 74 9.49 8.72 -4.75
CA PRO A 74 10.48 7.82 -4.15
C PRO A 74 11.79 7.84 -4.94
N ASN A 75 12.92 7.96 -4.23
CA ASN A 75 14.25 7.83 -4.82
C ASN A 75 14.75 6.39 -4.70
N PHE A 76 14.84 5.71 -5.85
CA PHE A 76 15.36 4.34 -5.98
C PHE A 76 16.76 4.27 -6.60
N LEU A 77 17.48 5.39 -6.73
CA LEU A 77 18.84 5.40 -7.26
C LEU A 77 19.79 4.71 -6.28
N LEU A 78 20.50 3.69 -6.78
CA LEU A 78 21.49 2.94 -6.03
C LEU A 78 22.92 3.40 -6.40
N PRO A 79 23.84 3.42 -5.43
CA PRO A 79 25.27 3.58 -5.69
C PRO A 79 25.81 2.49 -6.65
N PRO A 80 26.83 2.78 -7.47
CA PRO A 80 27.36 1.84 -8.46
C PRO A 80 27.88 0.50 -7.90
N HIS A 81 28.24 0.48 -6.61
CA HIS A 81 28.77 -0.69 -5.92
C HIS A 81 27.68 -1.58 -5.28
N LEU A 82 26.41 -1.28 -5.53
CA LEU A 82 25.23 -2.03 -5.04
C LEU A 82 24.40 -2.63 -6.19
N CYS A 83 24.92 -2.62 -7.42
CA CYS A 83 24.34 -3.23 -8.62
C CYS A 83 24.85 -4.66 -8.85
#